data_AF-A0A2V6TL04-F1
#
_entry.id   AF-A0A2V6TL04-F1
#
_cell.length_a   1.000
_cell.length_b   1.000
_cell.length_c   1.000
_cell.angle_alpha   90.00
_cell.angle_beta   90.00
_cell.angle_gamma   90.00
#
_symmetry.space_group_name_H-M   'P 1'
#
loop_
_entity.id
_entity.type
_entity.pdbx_description
1 polymer ?
#
loop_
_entity_poly.entity_id
_entity_poly.type
_entity_poly.pdbx_seq_one_letter_code
_entity_poly.pdbx_strand_id
1 'polypeptide(L)'
;MRSALRIVTMSLLCVALALGSATAGWAQAKPELSVALSSFSTEVLDPVLGGHIVKYYLSPMFDYLVGTTPEGQPSRDGGIATRWENSADHKRWTFHLRKGVKFHNGDEVTSEDVKFSLQRAMGKRSTTGYAGPLRTLIQDIETPAPDRVVIVTKEPTLIIPTYLSRTLSTEGMVLPKKYIEANGDDAFARKPVGSGPYKFVEQVTGSHIKLAAVDNHWRIGVPRFKTMLFRLVPEETTRIALLRRGEVDVADVSRERVAELEKEGFPVHFRKEEAILSMYWVLPRDGQPSSRARPNPRPSPSGSRGRSEISASRSRPRWCIRTIRRGRRSSWPTPASRAASRSSCTPSSFPASPRARPSRRR
;
A
#
# COMPACT_ATOMS: atom_id res chain seq x y z
N MET A 1 49.67 31.67 -60.21
CA MET A 1 49.75 31.12 -58.83
C MET A 1 48.70 31.74 -57.88
N ARG A 2 47.41 31.83 -58.25
CA ARG A 2 46.36 32.31 -57.33
C ARG A 2 45.06 31.49 -57.33
N SER A 3 44.97 30.44 -58.14
CA SER A 3 43.72 29.66 -58.33
C SER A 3 43.77 28.26 -57.70
N ALA A 4 44.94 27.77 -57.28
CA ALA A 4 45.11 26.43 -56.73
C ALA A 4 44.90 26.34 -55.20
N LEU A 5 44.90 27.48 -54.49
CA LEU A 5 44.86 27.50 -53.02
C LEU A 5 43.43 27.54 -52.44
N ARG A 6 42.40 27.71 -53.29
CA ARG A 6 40.99 27.74 -52.86
C ARG A 6 40.29 26.38 -52.90
N ILE A 7 40.86 25.41 -53.60
CA ILE A 7 40.22 24.08 -53.75
C ILE A 7 40.62 23.15 -52.60
N VAL A 8 41.82 23.31 -52.03
CA VAL A 8 42.30 22.46 -50.92
C VAL A 8 41.63 22.78 -49.59
N THR A 9 41.17 24.02 -49.37
CA THR A 9 40.48 24.43 -48.14
C THR A 9 39.01 24.01 -48.10
N MET A 10 38.40 23.69 -49.25
CA MET A 10 36.99 23.28 -49.33
C MET A 10 36.80 21.76 -49.22
N SER A 11 37.85 20.96 -49.47
CA SER A 11 37.82 19.50 -49.29
C SER A 11 38.08 19.06 -47.85
N LEU A 12 38.80 19.85 -47.04
CA LEU A 12 39.01 19.57 -45.62
C LEU A 12 37.78 19.88 -44.74
N LEU A 13 36.85 20.71 -45.21
CA LEU A 13 35.63 21.04 -44.47
C LEU A 13 34.54 19.95 -44.61
N CYS A 14 34.56 19.17 -45.71
CA CYS A 14 33.60 18.07 -45.90
C CYS A 14 33.98 16.79 -45.14
N VAL A 15 35.26 16.55 -44.85
CA VAL A 15 35.68 15.41 -44.01
C VAL A 15 35.44 15.67 -42.53
N ALA A 16 35.45 16.93 -42.09
CA ALA A 16 35.10 17.31 -40.72
C ALA A 16 33.60 17.19 -40.39
N LEU A 17 32.72 17.19 -41.42
CA LEU A 17 31.27 17.00 -41.21
C LEU A 17 30.83 15.52 -41.24
N ALA A 18 31.67 14.59 -41.71
CA ALA A 18 31.32 13.17 -41.78
C ALA A 18 31.58 12.39 -40.48
N LEU A 19 32.26 12.99 -39.50
CA LEU A 19 32.49 12.42 -38.15
C LEU A 19 31.52 12.95 -37.09
N GLY A 20 30.61 13.85 -37.46
CA GLY A 20 29.62 14.46 -36.56
C GLY A 20 28.30 13.69 -36.45
N SER A 21 28.10 12.64 -37.23
CA SER A 21 26.98 11.71 -37.06
C SER A 21 27.29 10.73 -35.93
N ALA A 22 27.53 11.26 -34.73
CA ALA A 22 27.24 10.52 -33.52
C ALA A 22 25.75 10.20 -33.61
N THR A 23 25.44 9.00 -34.10
CA THR A 23 24.15 8.37 -33.86
C THR A 23 23.88 8.61 -32.38
N ALA A 24 22.86 9.42 -32.08
CA ALA A 24 22.35 9.52 -30.73
C ALA A 24 22.16 8.08 -30.28
N GLY A 25 23.07 7.61 -29.42
CA GLY A 25 23.00 6.27 -28.88
C GLY A 25 21.64 6.25 -28.20
N TRP A 26 20.69 5.56 -28.81
CA TRP A 26 19.44 5.23 -28.17
C TRP A 26 19.87 4.61 -26.85
N ALA A 27 19.71 5.35 -25.75
CA ALA A 27 20.11 4.90 -24.44
C ALA A 27 19.52 3.51 -24.28
N GLN A 28 20.39 2.49 -24.29
CA GLN A 28 19.95 1.12 -24.38
C GLN A 28 19.09 0.89 -23.14
N ALA A 29 17.78 0.73 -23.36
CA ALA A 29 16.83 0.71 -22.27
C ALA A 29 17.28 -0.38 -21.29
N LYS A 30 17.58 0.02 -20.06
CA LYS A 30 18.07 -0.89 -19.02
C LYS A 30 17.06 -2.03 -18.89
N PRO A 31 17.47 -3.30 -19.08
CA PRO A 31 16.54 -4.43 -19.09
C PRO A 31 15.98 -4.74 -17.69
N GLU A 32 16.65 -4.24 -16.64
CA GLU A 32 16.31 -4.44 -15.24
C GLU A 32 15.88 -3.12 -14.59
N LEU A 33 14.79 -3.17 -13.82
CA LEU A 33 14.38 -2.13 -12.88
C LEU A 33 14.84 -2.51 -11.47
N SER A 34 15.76 -1.74 -10.90
CA SER A 34 16.29 -1.94 -9.55
C SER A 34 15.65 -0.97 -8.55
N VAL A 35 15.10 -1.51 -7.47
CA VAL A 35 14.38 -0.76 -6.43
C VAL A 35 15.05 -1.01 -5.08
N ALA A 36 15.59 0.03 -4.45
CA ALA A 36 16.11 -0.04 -3.09
C ALA A 36 15.01 0.24 -2.06
N LEU A 37 14.86 -0.65 -1.09
CA LEU A 37 13.89 -0.51 0.01
C LEU A 37 14.60 -0.53 1.35
N SER A 38 14.12 0.28 2.29
CA SER A 38 14.58 0.27 3.69
C SER A 38 14.30 -1.02 4.45
N SER A 39 13.23 -1.74 4.09
CA SER A 39 12.83 -2.98 4.75
C SER A 39 12.00 -3.88 3.84
N PHE A 40 12.17 -5.19 3.99
CA PHE A 40 11.26 -6.20 3.43
C PHE A 40 10.22 -6.70 4.44
N SER A 41 10.13 -6.06 5.61
CA SER A 41 9.29 -6.47 6.74
C SER A 41 9.58 -7.92 7.15
N THR A 42 8.57 -8.80 7.18
CA THR A 42 8.73 -10.20 7.59
C THR A 42 9.40 -11.08 6.53
N GLU A 43 9.73 -10.56 5.34
CA GLU A 43 10.34 -11.33 4.24
C GLU A 43 9.51 -12.55 3.75
N VAL A 44 8.27 -12.69 4.21
CA VAL A 44 7.33 -13.74 3.77
C VAL A 44 6.69 -13.38 2.43
N LEU A 45 6.81 -14.25 1.42
CA LEU A 45 6.25 -14.03 0.08
C LEU A 45 4.77 -14.41 -0.04
N ASP A 46 4.23 -15.09 0.97
CA ASP A 46 2.81 -15.43 1.04
C ASP A 46 1.98 -14.20 1.46
N PRO A 47 1.04 -13.73 0.63
CA PRO A 47 0.23 -12.55 0.95
C PRO A 47 -0.63 -12.67 2.22
N VAL A 48 -1.02 -13.89 2.63
CA VAL A 48 -1.87 -14.13 3.80
C VAL A 48 -1.07 -14.19 5.10
N LEU A 49 0.22 -14.54 5.02
CA LEU A 49 1.12 -14.67 6.17
C LEU A 49 2.06 -13.46 6.32
N GLY A 50 2.01 -12.52 5.38
CA GLY A 50 2.90 -11.37 5.28
C GLY A 50 2.66 -10.22 6.27
N GLY A 51 1.61 -10.26 7.08
CA GLY A 51 1.25 -9.18 8.01
C GLY A 51 0.35 -8.10 7.38
N HIS A 52 0.12 -7.01 8.13
CA HIS A 52 -0.83 -5.95 7.76
C HIS A 52 -0.34 -5.05 6.61
N ILE A 53 0.98 -4.80 6.52
CA ILE A 53 1.54 -3.83 5.58
C ILE A 53 1.70 -4.49 4.21
N VAL A 54 1.13 -3.85 3.18
CA VAL A 54 1.33 -4.30 1.79
C VAL A 54 2.80 -4.19 1.43
N LYS A 55 3.38 -5.32 1.03
CA LYS A 55 4.76 -5.42 0.59
C LYS A 55 4.85 -5.08 -0.88
N TYR A 56 5.67 -4.08 -1.23
CA TYR A 56 5.79 -3.59 -2.61
C TYR A 56 6.20 -4.66 -3.62
N TYR A 57 6.97 -5.67 -3.19
CA TYR A 57 7.38 -6.79 -4.04
C TYR A 57 6.26 -7.81 -4.31
N LEU A 58 5.17 -7.83 -3.54
CA LEU A 58 4.03 -8.73 -3.78
C LEU A 58 3.11 -8.19 -4.87
N SER A 59 2.91 -6.87 -4.96
CA SER A 59 1.96 -6.29 -5.92
C SER A 59 2.25 -6.58 -7.40
N PRO A 60 3.52 -6.72 -7.85
CA PRO A 60 3.82 -7.18 -9.20
C PRO A 60 3.56 -8.68 -9.42
N MET A 61 3.55 -9.49 -8.35
CA MET A 61 3.39 -10.94 -8.43
C MET A 61 1.94 -11.40 -8.47
N PHE A 62 1.06 -10.70 -7.75
CA PHE A 62 -0.34 -11.11 -7.58
C PHE A 62 -1.29 -10.04 -8.11
N ASP A 63 -2.28 -10.46 -8.89
CA ASP A 63 -3.40 -9.58 -9.24
C ASP A 63 -4.49 -9.63 -8.16
N TYR A 64 -5.14 -8.48 -7.98
CA TYR A 64 -6.26 -8.32 -7.06
C TYR A 64 -7.59 -8.67 -7.76
N LEU A 65 -8.59 -9.09 -6.98
CA LEU A 65 -9.95 -9.27 -7.48
C LEU A 65 -10.50 -7.93 -8.01
N VAL A 66 -10.35 -6.86 -7.23
CA VAL A 66 -10.83 -5.52 -7.59
C VAL A 66 -9.64 -4.61 -7.89
N GLY A 67 -9.70 -3.93 -9.02
CA GLY A 67 -8.70 -2.95 -9.41
C GLY A 67 -8.88 -1.62 -8.67
N THR A 68 -7.98 -0.68 -8.90
CA THR A 68 -8.06 0.65 -8.28
C THR A 68 -7.67 1.74 -9.27
N THR A 69 -8.36 2.87 -9.24
CA THR A 69 -7.93 4.08 -9.96
C THR A 69 -6.66 4.66 -9.32
N PRO A 70 -5.96 5.59 -9.99
CA PRO A 70 -4.83 6.32 -9.39
C PRO A 70 -5.19 7.05 -8.08
N GLU A 71 -6.45 7.44 -7.92
CA GLU A 71 -7.03 8.08 -6.73
C GLU A 71 -7.44 7.05 -5.65
N GLY A 72 -7.11 5.77 -5.83
CA GLY A 72 -7.35 4.71 -4.85
C GLY A 72 -8.81 4.25 -4.74
N GLN A 73 -9.68 4.64 -5.68
CA GLN A 73 -11.06 4.17 -5.71
C GLN A 73 -11.19 2.81 -6.38
N PRO A 74 -12.12 1.92 -5.95
CA PRO A 74 -12.37 0.66 -6.63
C PRO A 74 -12.67 0.85 -8.12
N SER A 75 -11.97 0.11 -8.97
CA SER A 75 -12.11 0.16 -10.42
C SER A 75 -12.21 -1.24 -11.04
N ARG A 76 -12.99 -1.34 -12.11
CA ARG A 76 -13.02 -2.53 -12.97
C ARG A 76 -11.70 -2.74 -13.71
N ASP A 77 -10.93 -1.66 -13.85
CA ASP A 77 -9.66 -1.68 -14.54
C ASP A 77 -8.56 -2.13 -13.61
N GLY A 78 -7.75 -3.08 -14.09
CA GLY A 78 -6.58 -3.57 -13.38
C GLY A 78 -6.83 -4.64 -12.32
N GLY A 79 -8.09 -5.05 -12.11
CA GLY A 79 -8.46 -6.23 -11.32
C GLY A 79 -8.93 -7.41 -12.18
N ILE A 80 -9.04 -8.58 -11.56
CA ILE A 80 -9.55 -9.81 -12.20
C ILE A 80 -11.06 -9.68 -12.48
N ALA A 81 -11.82 -9.00 -11.62
CA ALA A 81 -13.23 -8.73 -11.84
C ALA A 81 -13.42 -7.60 -12.86
N THR A 82 -14.18 -7.88 -13.92
CA THR A 82 -14.52 -6.93 -15.00
C THR A 82 -15.75 -6.08 -14.69
N ARG A 83 -16.63 -6.59 -13.82
CA ARG A 83 -17.77 -5.88 -13.26
C ARG A 83 -18.21 -6.55 -11.97
N TRP A 84 -18.91 -5.80 -11.14
CA TRP A 84 -19.59 -6.32 -9.97
C TRP A 84 -20.86 -5.52 -9.69
N GLU A 85 -21.78 -6.17 -9.01
CA GLU A 85 -23.09 -5.64 -8.68
C GLU A 85 -23.51 -6.14 -7.30
N ASN A 86 -24.28 -5.32 -6.58
CA ASN A 86 -24.82 -5.69 -5.30
C ASN A 86 -26.35 -5.81 -5.37
N SER A 87 -26.91 -6.69 -4.55
CA SER A 87 -28.36 -6.80 -4.36
C SER A 87 -28.94 -5.52 -3.76
N ALA A 88 -30.26 -5.34 -3.89
CA ALA A 88 -30.99 -4.18 -3.37
C ALA A 88 -30.88 -4.01 -1.84
N ASP A 89 -30.68 -5.10 -1.11
CA ASP A 89 -30.44 -5.10 0.34
C ASP A 89 -28.95 -4.93 0.72
N HIS A 90 -28.06 -4.78 -0.26
CA HIS A 90 -26.60 -4.66 -0.11
C HIS A 90 -25.93 -5.83 0.64
N LYS A 91 -26.55 -7.02 0.62
CA LYS A 91 -26.02 -8.22 1.30
C LYS A 91 -25.38 -9.25 0.37
N ARG A 92 -25.59 -9.15 -0.94
CA ARG A 92 -24.97 -10.03 -1.94
C ARG A 92 -24.17 -9.21 -2.92
N TRP A 93 -22.93 -9.58 -3.15
CA TRP A 93 -22.03 -8.98 -4.12
C TRP A 93 -21.62 -10.01 -5.17
N THR A 94 -22.07 -9.83 -6.41
CA THR A 94 -21.71 -10.70 -7.54
C THR A 94 -20.56 -10.08 -8.31
N PHE A 95 -19.47 -10.80 -8.48
CA PHE A 95 -18.32 -10.41 -9.29
C PHE A 95 -18.21 -11.29 -10.54
N HIS A 96 -17.94 -10.65 -11.68
CA HIS A 96 -17.73 -11.30 -12.96
C HIS A 96 -16.26 -11.28 -13.33
N LEU A 97 -15.65 -12.45 -13.43
CA LEU A 97 -14.23 -12.61 -13.63
C LEU A 97 -13.87 -12.53 -15.11
N ARG A 98 -12.67 -12.03 -15.39
CA ARG A 98 -12.08 -12.05 -16.72
C ARG A 98 -11.74 -13.48 -17.12
N LYS A 99 -12.11 -13.87 -18.34
CA LYS A 99 -11.77 -15.18 -18.92
C LYS A 99 -10.32 -15.21 -19.41
N GLY A 100 -9.66 -16.37 -19.32
CA GLY A 100 -8.32 -16.58 -19.83
C GLY A 100 -7.19 -15.96 -19.01
N VAL A 101 -7.47 -15.46 -17.80
CA VAL A 101 -6.41 -15.05 -16.86
C VAL A 101 -5.72 -16.30 -16.36
N LYS A 102 -4.38 -16.31 -16.41
CA LYS A 102 -3.57 -17.46 -16.00
C LYS A 102 -2.66 -17.10 -14.83
N PHE A 103 -2.44 -18.08 -13.96
CA PHE A 103 -1.34 -18.06 -13.02
C PHE A 103 -0.01 -18.32 -13.75
N HIS A 104 1.11 -18.02 -13.10
CA HIS A 104 2.46 -18.18 -13.67
C HIS A 104 2.82 -19.63 -14.00
N ASN A 105 2.10 -20.61 -13.42
CA ASN A 105 2.24 -22.04 -13.71
C ASN A 105 1.35 -22.50 -14.89
N GLY A 106 0.55 -21.62 -15.48
CA GLY A 106 -0.31 -21.90 -16.62
C GLY A 106 -1.76 -22.30 -16.30
N ASP A 107 -2.09 -22.58 -15.03
CA ASP A 107 -3.47 -22.85 -14.60
C ASP A 107 -4.33 -21.58 -14.81
N GLU A 108 -5.60 -21.75 -15.18
CA GLU A 108 -6.54 -20.64 -15.34
C GLU A 108 -7.10 -20.20 -13.97
N VAL A 109 -7.30 -18.90 -13.80
CA VAL A 109 -7.92 -18.32 -12.61
C VAL A 109 -9.44 -18.52 -12.67
N THR A 110 -10.01 -19.08 -11.60
CA THR A 110 -11.46 -19.35 -11.50
C THR A 110 -12.07 -18.74 -10.24
N SER A 111 -13.40 -18.76 -10.14
CA SER A 111 -14.15 -18.35 -8.95
C SER A 111 -13.80 -19.20 -7.72
N GLU A 112 -13.41 -20.45 -7.91
CA GLU A 112 -12.92 -21.33 -6.83
C GLU A 112 -11.60 -20.81 -6.22
N ASP A 113 -10.70 -20.26 -7.04
CA ASP A 113 -9.46 -19.65 -6.55
C ASP A 113 -9.76 -18.39 -5.73
N VAL A 114 -10.74 -17.58 -6.16
CA VAL A 114 -11.19 -16.40 -5.40
C VAL A 114 -11.77 -16.83 -4.04
N LYS A 115 -12.67 -17.82 -4.04
CA LYS A 115 -13.26 -18.36 -2.81
C LYS A 115 -12.19 -18.90 -1.87
N PHE A 116 -11.27 -19.72 -2.38
CA PHE A 116 -10.15 -20.26 -1.62
C PHE A 116 -9.29 -19.14 -1.01
N SER A 117 -8.95 -18.12 -1.79
CA SER A 117 -8.11 -17.00 -1.35
C SER A 117 -8.75 -16.22 -0.21
N LEU A 118 -10.05 -15.92 -0.32
CA LEU A 118 -10.80 -15.21 0.72
C LEU A 118 -10.96 -16.04 1.99
N GLN A 119 -11.26 -17.35 1.86
CA GLN A 119 -11.33 -18.24 3.01
C GLN A 119 -9.98 -18.35 3.72
N ARG A 120 -8.89 -18.40 2.96
CA ARG A 120 -7.52 -18.41 3.48
C ARG A 120 -7.18 -17.11 4.20
N ALA A 121 -7.52 -15.96 3.61
CA ALA A 121 -7.35 -14.64 4.21
C ALA A 121 -8.19 -14.46 5.49
N MET A 122 -9.36 -15.08 5.57
CA MET A 122 -10.19 -15.13 6.79
C MET A 122 -9.75 -16.23 7.78
N GLY A 123 -8.84 -17.11 7.39
CA GLY A 123 -8.41 -18.25 8.19
C GLY A 123 -7.69 -17.84 9.49
N LYS A 124 -7.60 -18.78 10.43
CA LYS A 124 -6.93 -18.56 11.74
C LYS A 124 -5.43 -18.24 11.62
N ARG A 125 -4.78 -18.73 10.56
CA ARG A 125 -3.36 -18.48 10.28
C ARG A 125 -3.10 -17.15 9.58
N SER A 126 -4.15 -16.48 9.12
CA SER A 126 -4.01 -15.19 8.44
C SER A 126 -3.48 -14.12 9.39
N THR A 127 -2.45 -13.42 8.93
CA THR A 127 -1.87 -12.25 9.62
C THR A 127 -2.20 -10.96 8.87
N THR A 128 -3.06 -11.02 7.87
CA THR A 128 -3.47 -9.83 7.10
C THR A 128 -4.27 -8.86 7.97
N GLY A 129 -4.24 -7.58 7.61
CA GLY A 129 -4.78 -6.50 8.43
C GLY A 129 -6.30 -6.58 8.65
N TYR A 130 -7.03 -7.10 7.67
CA TYR A 130 -8.48 -7.10 7.63
C TYR A 130 -9.10 -8.50 7.71
N ALA A 131 -8.33 -9.52 8.07
CA ALA A 131 -8.84 -10.87 8.32
C ALA A 131 -9.98 -10.90 9.36
N GLY A 132 -9.84 -10.12 10.44
CA GLY A 132 -10.85 -10.01 11.50
C GLY A 132 -12.16 -9.39 11.02
N PRO A 133 -12.13 -8.16 10.46
CA PRO A 133 -13.30 -7.52 9.85
C PRO A 133 -13.99 -8.41 8.80
N LEU A 134 -13.24 -9.04 7.89
CA LEU A 134 -13.80 -9.91 6.86
C LEU A 134 -14.51 -11.15 7.45
N ARG A 135 -13.94 -11.80 8.46
CA ARG A 135 -14.59 -12.92 9.18
C ARG A 135 -15.92 -12.53 9.81
N THR A 136 -16.01 -11.32 10.33
CA THR A 136 -17.25 -10.81 10.93
C THR A 136 -18.27 -10.50 9.86
N LEU A 137 -17.84 -9.92 8.73
CA LEU A 137 -18.70 -9.40 7.67
C LEU A 137 -19.23 -10.48 6.72
N ILE A 138 -18.36 -11.35 6.22
CA ILE A 138 -18.70 -12.37 5.23
C ILE A 138 -19.42 -13.53 5.92
N GLN A 139 -20.57 -13.89 5.37
CA GLN A 139 -21.36 -15.04 5.76
C GLN A 139 -21.00 -16.26 4.92
N ASP A 140 -20.97 -16.09 3.59
CA ASP A 140 -20.69 -17.17 2.66
C ASP A 140 -20.05 -16.64 1.37
N ILE A 141 -19.42 -17.54 0.61
CA ILE A 141 -18.85 -17.28 -0.71
C ILE A 141 -19.29 -18.40 -1.63
N GLU A 142 -20.13 -18.05 -2.60
CA GLU A 142 -20.69 -18.96 -3.59
C GLU A 142 -19.92 -18.84 -4.91
N THR A 143 -19.76 -19.95 -5.61
CA THR A 143 -19.05 -20.06 -6.90
C THR A 143 -19.99 -20.64 -7.97
N PRO A 144 -21.09 -19.95 -8.29
CA PRO A 144 -22.15 -20.51 -9.15
C PRO A 144 -21.74 -20.71 -10.62
N ALA A 145 -20.57 -20.21 -11.04
CA ALA A 145 -19.94 -20.51 -12.32
C ALA A 145 -18.42 -20.26 -12.22
N PRO A 146 -17.58 -20.82 -13.11
CA PRO A 146 -16.14 -20.59 -13.09
C PRO A 146 -15.74 -19.11 -13.19
N ASP A 147 -16.55 -18.28 -13.84
CA ASP A 147 -16.34 -16.84 -14.04
C ASP A 147 -17.23 -15.96 -13.13
N ARG A 148 -17.89 -16.55 -12.13
CA ARG A 148 -18.81 -15.84 -11.24
C ARG A 148 -18.60 -16.24 -9.78
N VAL A 149 -18.32 -15.26 -8.94
CA VAL A 149 -18.25 -15.42 -7.48
C VAL A 149 -19.27 -14.50 -6.81
N VAL A 150 -19.98 -15.01 -5.81
CA VAL A 150 -20.97 -14.24 -5.04
C VAL A 150 -20.55 -14.23 -3.58
N ILE A 151 -20.33 -13.04 -3.04
CA ILE A 151 -19.99 -12.85 -1.63
C ILE A 151 -21.27 -12.45 -0.90
N VAL A 152 -21.66 -13.25 0.08
CA VAL A 152 -22.83 -13.01 0.93
C VAL A 152 -22.34 -12.43 2.25
N THR A 153 -22.89 -11.29 2.67
CA THR A 153 -22.55 -10.61 3.92
C THR A 153 -23.67 -10.72 4.93
N LYS A 154 -23.33 -10.73 6.22
CA LYS A 154 -24.31 -10.82 7.32
C LYS A 154 -25.17 -9.56 7.42
N GLU A 155 -24.54 -8.41 7.17
CA GLU A 155 -25.14 -7.08 7.23
C GLU A 155 -24.98 -6.33 5.90
N PRO A 156 -25.90 -5.38 5.58
CA PRO A 156 -25.78 -4.53 4.41
C PRO A 156 -24.46 -3.76 4.41
N THR A 157 -23.71 -3.78 3.30
CA THR A 157 -22.41 -3.10 3.24
C THR A 157 -22.01 -2.71 1.83
N LEU A 158 -21.29 -1.59 1.70
CA LEU A 158 -20.76 -1.08 0.43
C LEU A 158 -19.23 -1.20 0.32
N ILE A 159 -18.55 -1.67 1.38
CA ILE A 159 -17.09 -1.62 1.47
C ILE A 159 -16.39 -2.84 0.83
N ILE A 160 -17.15 -3.87 0.40
CA ILE A 160 -16.59 -5.12 -0.12
C ILE A 160 -15.60 -4.87 -1.27
N PRO A 161 -15.92 -4.08 -2.31
CA PRO A 161 -14.94 -3.83 -3.38
C PRO A 161 -13.64 -3.21 -2.88
N THR A 162 -13.70 -2.36 -1.84
CA THR A 162 -12.52 -1.71 -1.24
C THR A 162 -11.67 -2.69 -0.44
N TYR A 163 -12.29 -3.63 0.30
CA TYR A 163 -11.53 -4.69 0.99
C TYR A 163 -10.81 -5.63 0.02
N LEU A 164 -11.37 -5.81 -1.18
CA LEU A 164 -10.85 -6.74 -2.18
C LEU A 164 -9.96 -6.05 -3.22
N SER A 165 -9.62 -4.78 -2.99
CA SER A 165 -8.72 -4.00 -3.82
C SER A 165 -7.38 -3.77 -3.12
N ARG A 166 -6.40 -3.30 -3.89
CA ARG A 166 -5.07 -2.92 -3.38
C ARG A 166 -5.06 -1.69 -2.48
N THR A 167 -6.20 -1.03 -2.27
CA THR A 167 -6.30 0.20 -1.46
C THR A 167 -6.06 -0.07 0.02
N LEU A 168 -6.41 -1.26 0.52
CA LEU A 168 -6.36 -1.57 1.96
C LEU A 168 -5.22 -2.51 2.34
N SER A 169 -5.27 -3.77 1.91
CA SER A 169 -4.22 -4.73 2.22
C SER A 169 -4.14 -5.84 1.15
N THR A 170 -3.83 -7.08 1.52
CA THR A 170 -3.53 -8.19 0.59
C THR A 170 -4.69 -9.17 0.42
N GLU A 171 -5.81 -9.01 1.12
CA GLU A 171 -6.93 -9.98 1.14
C GLU A 171 -7.63 -10.11 -0.22
N GLY A 172 -7.54 -9.08 -1.05
CA GLY A 172 -8.04 -9.11 -2.41
C GLY A 172 -7.14 -9.84 -3.42
N MET A 173 -5.92 -10.26 -3.04
CA MET A 173 -5.03 -11.00 -3.94
C MET A 173 -5.57 -12.41 -4.20
N VAL A 174 -5.66 -12.80 -5.47
CA VAL A 174 -6.14 -14.12 -5.87
C VAL A 174 -4.96 -15.10 -5.95
N LEU A 175 -5.09 -16.22 -5.26
CA LEU A 175 -4.07 -17.24 -5.05
C LEU A 175 -4.49 -18.57 -5.72
N PRO A 176 -3.53 -19.36 -6.24
CA PRO A 176 -3.83 -20.61 -6.95
C PRO A 176 -4.19 -21.74 -5.97
N LYS A 177 -5.47 -22.09 -5.90
CA LYS A 177 -6.00 -23.14 -5.00
C LYS A 177 -5.28 -24.46 -5.20
N LYS A 178 -5.29 -24.96 -6.45
CA LYS A 178 -4.71 -26.26 -6.82
C LYS A 178 -3.23 -26.37 -6.50
N TYR A 179 -2.46 -25.31 -6.74
CA TYR A 179 -1.02 -25.30 -6.44
C TYR A 179 -0.76 -25.35 -4.94
N ILE A 180 -1.48 -24.55 -4.15
CA ILE A 180 -1.29 -24.49 -2.69
C ILE A 180 -1.75 -25.80 -2.03
N GLU A 181 -2.89 -26.35 -2.43
CA GLU A 181 -3.39 -27.63 -1.90
C GLU A 181 -2.44 -28.79 -2.22
N ALA A 182 -1.83 -28.81 -3.42
CA ALA A 182 -0.91 -29.87 -3.84
C ALA A 182 0.49 -29.78 -3.19
N ASN A 183 1.01 -28.57 -2.95
CA ASN A 183 2.39 -28.37 -2.49
C ASN A 183 2.50 -27.98 -1.01
N GLY A 184 1.42 -27.50 -0.40
CA GLY A 184 1.38 -26.98 0.96
C GLY A 184 1.84 -25.53 1.08
N ASP A 185 1.53 -24.91 2.23
CA ASP A 185 1.78 -23.49 2.46
C ASP A 185 3.27 -23.13 2.49
N ASP A 186 4.12 -24.00 3.04
CA ASP A 186 5.56 -23.74 3.14
C ASP A 186 6.23 -23.71 1.76
N ALA A 187 5.80 -24.58 0.85
CA ALA A 187 6.27 -24.60 -0.52
C ALA A 187 5.81 -23.34 -1.27
N PHE A 188 4.56 -22.94 -1.09
CA PHE A 188 4.03 -21.69 -1.66
C PHE A 188 4.76 -20.46 -1.12
N ALA A 189 5.06 -20.42 0.18
CA ALA A 189 5.79 -19.30 0.80
C ALA A 189 7.23 -19.16 0.27
N ARG A 190 7.87 -20.26 -0.14
CA ARG A 190 9.22 -20.25 -0.74
C ARG A 190 9.23 -20.03 -2.25
N LYS A 191 8.21 -20.54 -2.95
CA LYS A 191 8.06 -20.47 -4.42
C LYS A 191 6.62 -20.05 -4.74
N PRO A 192 6.28 -18.76 -4.56
CA PRO A 192 4.94 -18.28 -4.81
C PRO A 192 4.62 -18.34 -6.29
N VAL A 193 3.39 -18.74 -6.60
CA VAL A 193 2.80 -18.66 -7.93
C VAL A 193 1.67 -17.64 -7.85
N GLY A 194 1.75 -16.59 -8.65
CA GLY A 194 0.72 -15.56 -8.75
C GLY A 194 0.17 -15.44 -10.16
N SER A 195 -0.62 -14.40 -10.40
CA SER A 195 -1.22 -14.08 -11.70
C SER A 195 -0.78 -12.74 -12.26
N GLY A 196 0.06 -12.00 -11.51
CA GLY A 196 0.50 -10.65 -11.84
C GLY A 196 1.52 -10.57 -12.99
N PRO A 197 1.90 -9.35 -13.40
CA PRO A 197 2.79 -9.13 -14.55
C PRO A 197 4.24 -9.59 -14.37
N TYR A 198 4.64 -9.92 -13.15
CA TYR A 198 5.96 -10.45 -12.85
C TYR A 198 5.84 -11.75 -12.07
N LYS A 199 6.72 -12.71 -12.35
CA LYS A 199 6.82 -13.99 -11.63
C LYS A 199 8.06 -14.05 -10.76
N PHE A 200 7.96 -14.79 -9.66
CA PHE A 200 9.08 -15.01 -8.74
C PHE A 200 10.25 -15.73 -9.42
N VAL A 201 11.49 -15.29 -9.14
CA VAL A 201 12.72 -15.95 -9.59
C VAL A 201 13.52 -16.43 -8.39
N GLU A 202 13.89 -15.52 -7.49
CA GLU A 202 14.69 -15.83 -6.31
C GLU A 202 14.46 -14.82 -5.19
N GLN A 203 14.72 -15.27 -3.97
CA GLN A 203 14.85 -14.44 -2.79
C GLN A 203 16.11 -14.88 -2.04
N VAL A 204 16.98 -13.92 -1.77
CA VAL A 204 18.12 -14.08 -0.87
C VAL A 204 17.81 -13.29 0.39
N THR A 205 17.56 -14.01 1.49
CA THR A 205 17.19 -13.43 2.79
C THR A 205 18.18 -12.34 3.22
N GLY A 206 17.66 -11.19 3.63
CA GLY A 206 18.48 -10.05 4.03
C GLY A 206 19.23 -9.34 2.88
N SER A 207 18.99 -9.71 1.62
CA SER A 207 19.69 -9.15 0.46
C SER A 207 18.73 -8.63 -0.61
N HIS A 208 18.05 -9.51 -1.34
CA HIS A 208 17.24 -9.09 -2.49
C HIS A 208 16.13 -10.08 -2.85
N ILE A 209 15.15 -9.58 -3.61
CA ILE A 209 14.09 -10.36 -4.26
C ILE A 209 14.11 -10.01 -5.75
N LYS A 210 14.16 -11.04 -6.60
CA LYS A 210 14.19 -10.88 -8.04
C LYS A 210 12.95 -11.47 -8.68
N LEU A 211 12.36 -10.72 -9.61
CA LEU A 211 11.20 -11.10 -10.38
C LEU A 211 11.49 -11.00 -11.88
N ALA A 212 10.89 -11.87 -12.67
CA ALA A 212 10.96 -11.85 -14.13
C ALA A 212 9.63 -11.41 -14.74
N ALA A 213 9.68 -10.69 -15.85
CA ALA A 213 8.48 -10.30 -16.59
C ALA A 213 7.71 -11.52 -17.11
N VAL A 214 6.39 -11.37 -17.21
CA VAL A 214 5.51 -12.28 -17.93
C VAL A 214 5.25 -11.67 -19.31
N ASP A 215 5.77 -12.28 -20.37
CA ASP A 215 5.79 -11.69 -21.72
C ASP A 215 4.40 -11.40 -22.31
N ASN A 216 3.33 -12.04 -21.82
CA ASN A 216 1.98 -11.80 -22.33
C ASN A 216 0.98 -11.69 -21.17
N HIS A 217 1.19 -10.71 -20.29
CA HIS A 217 0.27 -10.48 -19.19
C HIS A 217 -1.01 -9.80 -19.69
N TRP A 218 -2.17 -10.29 -19.25
CA TRP A 218 -3.48 -9.80 -19.72
C TRP A 218 -3.73 -8.31 -19.47
N ARG A 219 -3.09 -7.71 -18.45
CA ARG A 219 -3.34 -6.32 -18.01
C ARG A 219 -2.45 -5.31 -18.72
N ILE A 220 -1.18 -5.65 -18.91
CA ILE A 220 -0.17 -4.70 -19.42
C ILE A 220 0.58 -5.20 -20.65
N GLY A 221 0.23 -6.37 -21.19
CA GLY A 221 0.98 -7.03 -22.25
C GLY A 221 2.37 -7.42 -21.77
N VAL A 222 3.38 -6.98 -22.51
CA VAL A 222 4.80 -7.18 -22.16
C VAL A 222 5.23 -6.07 -21.18
N PRO A 223 5.65 -6.40 -19.94
CA PRO A 223 6.23 -5.42 -19.04
C PRO A 223 7.47 -4.75 -19.65
N ARG A 224 7.62 -3.43 -19.45
CA ARG A 224 8.74 -2.64 -20.00
C ARG A 224 10.12 -3.18 -19.58
N PHE A 225 10.22 -3.66 -18.35
CA PHE A 225 11.46 -4.20 -17.80
C PHE A 225 11.36 -5.72 -17.75
N LYS A 226 12.39 -6.42 -18.26
CA LYS A 226 12.45 -7.88 -18.25
C LYS A 226 12.64 -8.44 -16.84
N THR A 227 13.25 -7.65 -15.95
CA THR A 227 13.54 -8.04 -14.58
C THR A 227 13.24 -6.90 -13.62
N MET A 228 12.70 -7.23 -12.46
CA MET A 228 12.61 -6.32 -11.31
C MET A 228 13.47 -6.88 -10.18
N LEU A 229 14.36 -6.04 -9.65
CA LEU A 229 15.25 -6.39 -8.55
C LEU A 229 14.96 -5.47 -7.36
N PHE A 230 14.35 -6.02 -6.31
CA PHE A 230 14.20 -5.34 -5.04
C PHE A 230 15.44 -5.61 -4.18
N ARG A 231 16.13 -4.57 -3.72
CA ARG A 231 17.31 -4.66 -2.85
C ARG A 231 16.97 -4.15 -1.46
N LEU A 232 17.34 -4.91 -0.43
CA LEU A 232 17.24 -4.49 0.96
C LEU A 232 18.46 -3.63 1.30
N VAL A 233 18.23 -2.34 1.56
CA VAL A 233 19.28 -1.38 1.92
C VAL A 233 18.73 -0.54 3.07
N PRO A 234 18.94 -0.95 4.33
CA PRO A 234 18.33 -0.29 5.49
C PRO A 234 18.74 1.19 5.65
N GLU A 235 20.00 1.49 5.38
CA GLU A 235 20.60 2.82 5.55
C GLU A 235 20.19 3.76 4.40
N GLU A 236 19.48 4.83 4.74
CA GLU A 236 18.97 5.79 3.76
C GLU A 236 20.08 6.49 2.97
N THR A 237 21.17 6.87 3.64
CA THR A 237 22.33 7.51 3.00
C THR A 237 22.94 6.60 1.93
N THR A 238 23.00 5.29 2.19
CA THR A 238 23.44 4.29 1.21
C THR A 238 22.47 4.20 0.04
N ARG A 239 21.15 4.18 0.29
CA ARG A 239 20.14 4.19 -0.80
C ARG A 239 20.27 5.40 -1.70
N ILE A 240 20.43 6.59 -1.13
CA ILE A 240 20.62 7.83 -1.88
C ILE A 240 21.93 7.79 -2.68
N ALA A 241 23.01 7.29 -2.10
CA ALA A 241 24.28 7.15 -2.80
C ALA A 241 24.19 6.18 -3.99
N LEU A 242 23.46 5.05 -3.83
CA LEU A 242 23.18 4.12 -4.92
C LEU A 242 22.34 4.77 -6.04
N LEU A 243 21.33 5.56 -5.67
CA LEU A 243 20.49 6.29 -6.62
C LEU A 243 21.32 7.31 -7.42
N ARG A 244 22.17 8.08 -6.74
CA ARG A 244 23.09 9.06 -7.37
C ARG A 244 24.09 8.41 -8.33
N ARG A 245 24.55 7.19 -8.02
CA ARG A 245 25.45 6.43 -8.90
C ARG A 245 24.72 5.68 -10.02
N GLY A 246 23.38 5.72 -10.07
CA GLY A 246 22.58 4.99 -11.05
C GLY A 246 22.57 3.47 -10.85
N GLU A 247 23.02 2.98 -9.69
CA GLU A 247 23.02 1.56 -9.36
C GLU A 247 21.60 1.04 -9.03
N VAL A 248 20.72 1.93 -8.57
CA VAL A 248 19.29 1.68 -8.37
C VAL A 248 18.50 2.78 -9.06
N ASP A 249 17.32 2.41 -9.56
CA ASP A 249 16.46 3.30 -10.36
C ASP A 249 15.38 3.96 -9.48
N VAL A 250 15.00 3.31 -8.39
CA VAL A 250 14.00 3.80 -7.42
C VAL A 250 14.50 3.55 -6.00
N ALA A 251 14.31 4.51 -5.10
CA ALA A 251 14.60 4.35 -3.68
C ALA A 251 13.55 5.05 -2.81
N ASP A 252 13.21 4.46 -1.67
CA ASP A 252 12.40 5.14 -0.65
C ASP A 252 13.27 6.07 0.21
N VAL A 253 12.81 7.32 0.35
CA VAL A 253 13.52 8.38 1.06
C VAL A 253 12.59 9.09 2.04
N SER A 254 13.17 9.58 3.12
CA SER A 254 12.51 10.40 4.13
C SER A 254 12.15 11.76 3.56
N ARG A 255 11.16 12.39 4.17
CA ARG A 255 10.69 13.73 3.78
C ARG A 255 11.79 14.80 3.88
N GLU A 256 12.75 14.61 4.79
CA GLU A 256 13.86 15.56 5.01
C GLU A 256 14.81 15.61 3.80
N ARG A 257 14.97 14.49 3.09
CA ARG A 257 15.85 14.37 1.92
C ARG A 257 15.22 14.80 0.61
N VAL A 258 13.90 14.99 0.56
CA VAL A 258 13.20 15.30 -0.69
C VAL A 258 13.68 16.60 -1.32
N ALA A 259 13.76 17.68 -0.55
CA ALA A 259 14.14 19.00 -1.10
C ALA A 259 15.60 19.03 -1.59
N GLU A 260 16.46 18.15 -1.08
CA GLU A 260 17.83 17.94 -1.56
C GLU A 260 17.80 17.23 -2.92
N LEU A 261 17.09 16.11 -3.01
CA LEU A 261 17.01 15.29 -4.23
C LEU A 261 16.28 15.99 -5.39
N GLU A 262 15.25 16.78 -5.11
CA GLU A 262 14.56 17.59 -6.12
C GLU A 262 15.50 18.64 -6.73
N LYS A 263 16.38 19.25 -5.93
CA LYS A 263 17.38 20.21 -6.43
C LYS A 263 18.45 19.53 -7.28
N GLU A 264 18.74 18.27 -7.00
CA GLU A 264 19.64 17.44 -7.81
C GLU A 264 18.98 16.92 -9.10
N GLY A 265 17.69 17.22 -9.31
CA GLY A 265 16.96 16.83 -10.52
C GLY A 265 16.33 15.45 -10.46
N PHE A 266 16.31 14.77 -9.31
CA PHE A 266 15.60 13.51 -9.16
C PHE A 266 14.09 13.75 -9.10
N PRO A 267 13.28 13.05 -9.92
CA PRO A 267 11.83 13.11 -9.81
C PRO A 267 11.38 12.45 -8.50
N VAL A 268 10.68 13.21 -7.66
CA VAL A 268 10.12 12.70 -6.41
C VAL A 268 8.62 12.49 -6.56
N HIS A 269 8.19 11.26 -6.35
CA HIS A 269 6.77 10.89 -6.41
C HIS A 269 6.17 10.80 -5.00
N PHE A 270 5.23 11.69 -4.72
CA PHE A 270 4.40 11.63 -3.51
C PHE A 270 3.03 11.01 -3.82
N ARG A 271 2.64 10.00 -3.04
CA ARG A 271 1.21 9.65 -2.95
C ARG A 271 0.51 10.65 -2.03
N LYS A 272 -0.34 11.50 -2.60
CA LYS A 272 -1.00 12.61 -1.89
C LYS A 272 -2.02 12.15 -0.83
N GLU A 273 -2.52 10.91 -0.91
CA GLU A 273 -3.75 10.51 -0.20
C GLU A 273 -3.59 9.29 0.73
N GLU A 274 -2.37 8.78 0.95
CA GLU A 274 -2.19 7.45 1.56
C GLU A 274 -1.56 7.44 2.97
N ALA A 275 -1.51 8.57 3.67
CA ALA A 275 -0.96 8.59 5.02
C ALA A 275 -2.06 8.55 6.08
N ILE A 276 -2.59 7.35 6.38
CA ILE A 276 -3.22 7.11 7.69
C ILE A 276 -2.09 6.84 8.68
N LEU A 277 -1.62 7.88 9.36
CA LEU A 277 -0.67 7.74 10.46
C LEU A 277 -1.44 7.34 11.73
N SER A 278 -1.58 6.04 11.96
CA SER A 278 -2.11 5.51 13.22
C SER A 278 -0.99 5.34 14.24
N MET A 279 -0.85 6.30 15.15
CA MET A 279 0.06 6.19 16.27
C MET A 279 -0.69 5.63 17.48
N TYR A 280 -0.26 4.48 17.98
CA TYR A 280 -0.83 3.85 19.18
C TYR A 280 0.11 4.06 20.36
N TRP A 281 -0.36 4.74 21.38
CA TRP A 281 0.30 4.77 22.69
C TRP A 281 -0.42 3.77 23.58
N VAL A 282 0.26 2.67 23.91
CA VAL A 282 -0.27 1.69 24.85
C VAL A 282 -0.02 2.22 26.25
N LEU A 283 -1.07 2.74 26.87
CA LEU A 283 -1.07 3.02 28.29
C LEU A 283 -1.40 1.72 29.04
N PRO A 284 -0.63 1.38 30.10
CA PRO A 284 -1.04 0.40 31.08
C PRO A 284 -2.48 0.63 31.56
N ARG A 285 -3.17 -0.45 31.95
CA ARG A 285 -4.60 -0.44 32.29
C ARG A 285 -4.92 0.44 33.50
N ASP A 286 -3.92 0.76 34.31
CA ASP A 286 -3.96 1.64 35.49
C ASP A 286 -3.69 3.13 35.13
N GLY A 287 -3.42 3.45 33.87
CA GLY A 287 -3.17 4.82 33.40
C GLY A 287 -1.85 5.43 33.91
N GLN A 288 -0.97 4.61 34.49
CA GLN A 288 0.37 4.99 34.92
C GLN A 288 1.37 4.72 33.78
N PRO A 289 2.45 5.50 33.62
CA PRO A 289 3.56 5.12 32.76
C PRO A 289 4.12 3.76 33.22
N SER A 290 4.45 2.87 32.29
CA SER A 290 5.07 1.59 32.65
C SER A 290 6.40 1.85 33.35
N SER A 291 6.43 1.73 34.68
CA SER A 291 7.70 1.72 35.41
C SER A 291 8.41 0.41 35.07
N ARG A 292 9.70 0.48 34.71
CA ARG A 292 10.54 -0.71 34.55
C ARG A 292 10.72 -1.36 35.93
N ALA A 293 9.76 -2.18 36.36
CA ALA A 293 9.94 -3.26 37.33
C ALA A 293 8.57 -3.82 37.74
N ARG A 294 8.22 -5.00 37.22
CA ARG A 294 7.79 -6.18 38.01
C ARG A 294 7.35 -7.31 37.05
N PRO A 295 7.67 -8.58 37.34
CA PRO A 295 7.12 -9.71 36.59
C PRO A 295 5.61 -9.79 36.83
N ASN A 296 4.85 -9.88 35.76
CA ASN A 296 3.38 -9.82 35.76
C ASN A 296 2.78 -11.11 36.38
N PRO A 297 1.93 -11.07 37.43
CA PRO A 297 1.04 -12.18 37.73
C PRO A 297 -0.20 -12.10 36.81
N ARG A 298 -0.62 -13.25 36.27
CA ARG A 298 -1.68 -13.40 35.26
C ARG A 298 -3.00 -12.66 35.64
N PRO A 299 -3.77 -12.11 34.68
CA PRO A 299 -5.01 -11.40 35.00
C PRO A 299 -6.19 -12.36 35.21
N SER A 300 -7.00 -12.11 36.24
CA SER A 300 -8.36 -12.65 36.37
C SER A 300 -9.38 -11.75 35.64
N PRO A 301 -10.54 -12.29 35.19
CA PRO A 301 -11.49 -11.54 34.38
C PRO A 301 -12.66 -11.00 35.22
N SER A 302 -12.70 -9.70 35.52
CA SER A 302 -13.97 -9.00 35.77
C SER A 302 -13.82 -7.47 35.73
N GLY A 303 -14.83 -6.77 35.19
CA GLY A 303 -15.10 -5.35 35.51
C GLY A 303 -15.00 -4.33 34.37
N SER A 304 -16.01 -4.26 33.50
CA SER A 304 -16.15 -3.24 32.44
C SER A 304 -16.92 -1.98 32.90
N ARG A 305 -16.58 -1.38 34.05
CA ARG A 305 -17.31 -0.20 34.59
C ARG A 305 -16.53 1.13 34.64
N GLY A 306 -15.28 1.20 34.21
CA GLY A 306 -14.45 2.41 34.36
C GLY A 306 -14.18 3.25 33.10
N ARG A 307 -14.84 3.00 31.96
CA ARG A 307 -14.39 3.55 30.67
C ARG A 307 -15.01 4.91 30.29
N SER A 308 -16.10 5.35 30.93
CA SER A 308 -16.79 6.60 30.57
C SER A 308 -16.31 7.84 31.33
N GLU A 309 -15.70 7.70 32.51
CA GLU A 309 -15.31 8.87 33.34
C GLU A 309 -13.87 9.37 33.10
N ILE A 310 -12.97 8.54 32.56
CA ILE A 310 -11.55 8.90 32.42
C ILE A 310 -11.29 9.78 31.20
N SER A 311 -12.15 9.77 30.17
CA SER A 311 -12.00 10.66 29.01
C SER A 311 -12.38 12.12 29.31
N ALA A 312 -13.09 12.39 30.40
CA ALA A 312 -13.64 13.72 30.69
C ALA A 312 -12.81 14.56 31.68
N SER A 313 -11.89 13.96 32.47
CA SER A 313 -11.31 14.63 33.65
C SER A 313 -9.83 15.02 33.56
N ARG A 314 -9.13 14.82 32.44
CA ARG A 314 -7.74 15.28 32.28
C ARG A 314 -7.62 16.42 31.28
N SER A 315 -7.36 17.60 31.83
CA SER A 315 -6.82 18.76 31.12
C SER A 315 -5.67 18.31 30.21
N ARG A 316 -5.82 18.55 28.90
CA ARG A 316 -4.80 18.26 27.90
C ARG A 316 -3.51 18.98 28.30
N PRO A 317 -2.38 18.28 28.56
CA PRO A 317 -1.12 18.97 28.73
C PRO A 317 -0.79 19.71 27.43
N ARG A 318 -0.45 21.00 27.53
CA ARG A 318 0.01 21.85 26.44
C ARG A 318 1.36 21.35 25.93
N TRP A 319 1.36 20.26 25.16
CA TRP A 319 2.45 19.95 24.26
C TRP A 319 2.14 20.65 22.93
N CYS A 320 2.65 21.88 22.80
CA CYS A 320 2.66 22.60 21.53
C CYS A 320 3.49 21.80 20.52
N ILE A 321 2.81 21.03 19.66
CA ILE A 321 3.38 20.59 18.39
C ILE A 321 3.57 21.85 17.56
N ARG A 322 4.82 22.33 17.47
CA ARG A 322 5.23 23.36 16.51
C ARG A 322 5.11 22.74 15.12
N THR A 323 3.90 22.80 14.55
CA THR A 323 3.64 22.43 13.17
C THR A 323 4.45 23.37 12.28
N ILE A 324 5.45 22.85 11.58
CA ILE A 324 6.12 23.57 10.50
C ILE A 324 5.11 23.65 9.35
N ARG A 325 4.28 24.70 9.38
CA ARG A 325 3.41 25.07 8.26
C ARG A 325 4.07 26.22 7.51
N ARG A 326 5.05 25.92 6.67
CA ARG A 326 5.47 26.82 5.58
C ARG A 326 4.76 26.35 4.32
N GLY A 327 3.66 27.02 3.97
CA GLY A 327 2.89 26.76 2.75
C GLY A 327 1.66 27.67 2.69
N ARG A 328 1.59 28.46 1.61
CA ARG A 328 0.73 29.62 1.33
C ARG A 328 -0.72 29.52 1.84
N ARG A 329 -1.21 30.61 2.46
CA ARG A 329 -2.63 30.84 2.75
C ARG A 329 -3.36 31.19 1.46
N SER A 330 -4.35 30.40 1.06
CA SER A 330 -5.45 30.84 0.20
C SER A 330 -6.53 31.46 1.09
N SER A 331 -6.87 32.71 0.81
CA SER A 331 -7.86 33.53 1.52
C SER A 331 -9.29 33.21 1.09
N TRP A 332 -10.20 33.08 2.06
CA TRP A 332 -11.63 33.29 1.86
C TRP A 332 -12.15 34.20 2.99
N PRO A 333 -13.14 35.07 2.72
CA PRO A 333 -13.42 36.25 3.53
C PRO A 333 -14.34 35.97 4.72
N THR A 334 -14.03 36.56 5.86
CA THR A 334 -14.92 36.71 7.02
C THR A 334 -15.75 38.00 6.91
N PRO A 335 -17.03 38.02 7.32
CA PRO A 335 -17.69 39.26 7.70
C PRO A 335 -17.27 39.68 9.12
N ALA A 336 -17.23 40.98 9.31
CA ALA A 336 -16.60 41.69 10.41
C ALA A 336 -17.49 41.86 11.65
N SER A 337 -16.87 41.91 12.83
CA SER A 337 -17.19 42.93 13.84
C SER A 337 -15.99 43.14 14.76
N ARG A 338 -15.57 44.41 14.85
CA ARG A 338 -14.46 44.94 15.67
C ARG A 338 -14.77 44.87 17.17
N ALA A 339 -13.77 44.55 17.98
CA ALA A 339 -13.45 45.30 19.21
C ALA A 339 -12.03 44.93 19.65
N ALA A 340 -11.22 45.96 19.91
CA ALA A 340 -9.84 45.84 20.31
C ALA A 340 -9.69 45.78 21.84
N SER A 341 -8.57 45.16 22.26
CA SER A 341 -7.74 45.48 23.43
C SER A 341 -7.73 44.52 24.64
N ARG A 342 -6.48 44.10 24.94
CA ARG A 342 -5.83 43.85 26.23
C ARG A 342 -6.32 42.68 27.12
N SER A 343 -5.49 41.64 27.11
CA SER A 343 -4.92 40.92 28.25
C SER A 343 -5.62 41.04 29.62
N SER A 344 -6.35 39.99 30.00
CA SER A 344 -6.31 39.40 31.35
C SER A 344 -7.07 38.07 31.36
N CYS A 345 -6.52 37.06 32.04
CA CYS A 345 -7.17 35.78 32.27
C CYS A 345 -8.02 35.86 33.53
N THR A 346 -9.31 35.57 33.43
CA THR A 346 -10.16 35.19 34.56
C THR A 346 -11.17 34.13 34.10
N PRO A 347 -11.33 33.00 34.80
CA PRO A 347 -12.29 31.97 34.41
C PRO A 347 -13.68 32.30 34.96
N SER A 348 -14.67 32.48 34.08
CA SER A 348 -16.09 32.54 34.44
C SER A 348 -16.69 31.12 34.49
N SER A 349 -17.25 30.76 35.64
CA SER A 349 -18.06 29.57 35.87
C SER A 349 -19.44 29.67 35.19
N PHE A 350 -19.90 28.58 34.57
CA PHE A 350 -21.32 28.39 34.18
C PHE A 350 -21.95 27.26 35.03
N PRO A 351 -23.24 27.36 35.40
CA PRO A 351 -23.86 26.51 36.40
C PRO A 351 -24.31 25.14 35.85
N ALA A 352 -24.25 24.12 36.71
CA ALA A 352 -24.66 22.76 36.40
C ALA A 352 -26.20 22.60 36.43
N SER A 353 -26.77 21.91 35.44
CA SER A 353 -28.16 21.44 35.47
C SER A 353 -28.37 20.34 36.54
N PRO A 354 -29.54 20.29 37.21
CA PRO A 354 -29.80 19.35 38.28
C PRO A 354 -30.14 17.93 37.77
N ARG A 355 -29.54 16.92 38.40
CA ARG A 355 -29.77 15.49 38.16
C ARG A 355 -31.12 15.04 38.74
N ALA A 356 -31.91 14.32 37.95
CA ALA A 356 -33.11 13.62 38.41
C ALA A 356 -32.77 12.41 39.29
N ARG A 357 -33.48 12.26 40.43
CA ARG A 357 -33.39 11.12 41.36
C ARG A 357 -34.20 9.92 40.85
N PRO A 358 -33.81 8.67 41.17
CA PRO A 358 -34.55 7.46 40.79
C PRO A 358 -35.68 7.16 41.79
N SER A 359 -36.86 6.78 41.28
CA SER A 359 -37.98 6.26 42.08
C SER A 359 -37.80 4.77 42.38
N ARG A 360 -38.06 4.39 43.64
CA ARG A 360 -38.15 3.00 44.11
C ARG A 360 -39.53 2.42 43.83
N ARG A 361 -39.55 1.11 43.59
CA ARG A 361 -40.71 0.22 43.42
C ARG A 361 -41.76 0.34 44.53
N ARG A 362 -43.02 0.17 44.15
CA ARG A 362 -43.90 -0.89 44.69
C ARG A 362 -44.40 -1.72 43.53
#